data_AF-A0A9E1UZQ5-F1
#
_entry.id   AF-A0A9E1UZQ5-F1
#
_cell.length_a   1.000
_cell.length_b   1.000
_cell.length_c   1.000
_cell.angle_alpha   90.00
_cell.angle_beta   90.00
_cell.angle_gamma   90.00
#
_symmetry.space_group_name_H-M   'P 1'
#
loop_
_entity.id
_entity.type
_entity.pdbx_description
1 polymer ?
#
loop_
_entity_poly.entity_id
_entity_poly.type
_entity_poly.pdbx_seq_one_letter_code
_entity_poly.pdbx_strand_id
1 'polypeptide(L)'
;MYSSTVRPLAIAALAIGLVSCQPAPTTGQEQLDEDKPEPKLAAFLDRQLGNKEAPVRVVTFLPVTNACQDVIGEYLARVAREFPDVYQVRILAMKSPEAKEIMRANGIRCAAVMVNGKTTFDTGGEDGKFILEGVMDPRDVARALAAAGREAAGDKAPDLPKPPIMPNIESIPKKRVP
;
A
#
# COMPACT_ATOMS: atom_id res chain seq x y z
N MET A 1 47.08 -21.31 58.22
CA MET A 1 48.40 -20.65 58.34
C MET A 1 48.54 -19.70 57.16
N TYR A 2 48.81 -18.44 57.46
CA TYR A 2 48.90 -17.32 56.52
C TYR A 2 50.12 -17.43 55.61
N SER A 3 50.00 -17.02 54.34
CA SER A 3 51.09 -16.30 53.68
C SER A 3 50.52 -15.39 52.58
N SER A 4 50.44 -14.10 52.91
CA SER A 4 50.13 -13.01 52.00
C SER A 4 51.41 -12.55 51.32
N THR A 5 51.38 -12.39 50.00
CA THR A 5 52.36 -11.57 49.27
C THR A 5 51.61 -10.46 48.55
N VAL A 6 51.86 -9.24 49.01
CA VAL A 6 51.31 -7.98 48.50
C VAL A 6 52.21 -7.49 47.37
N ARG A 7 51.64 -7.01 46.26
CA ARG A 7 52.33 -6.16 45.28
C ARG A 7 51.54 -4.85 45.08
N PRO A 8 52.23 -3.72 44.87
CA PRO A 8 51.67 -2.40 45.05
C PRO A 8 50.94 -1.84 43.83
N LEU A 9 50.09 -0.86 44.15
CA LEU A 9 49.36 0.08 43.30
C LEU A 9 50.17 0.65 42.13
N ALA A 10 49.53 0.74 40.97
CA ALA A 10 49.66 1.88 40.07
C ALA A 10 48.24 2.37 39.73
N ILE A 11 47.90 3.53 40.30
CA ILE A 11 46.67 4.28 40.05
C ILE A 11 46.84 4.98 38.71
N ALA A 12 46.03 4.62 37.71
CA ALA A 12 45.78 5.46 36.56
C ALA A 12 44.37 6.05 36.72
N ALA A 13 44.33 7.27 37.28
CA ALA A 13 43.14 8.09 37.25
C ALA A 13 42.96 8.62 35.84
N LEU A 14 41.84 8.32 35.18
CA LEU A 14 41.38 9.10 34.04
C LEU A 14 39.88 9.40 34.17
N ALA A 15 39.64 10.68 34.41
CA ALA A 15 38.43 11.48 34.35
C ALA A 15 37.10 10.81 33.98
N ILE A 16 36.16 10.94 34.92
CA ILE A 16 34.71 10.87 34.71
C ILE A 16 34.30 12.05 33.83
N GLY A 17 33.95 11.76 32.58
CA GLY A 17 33.15 12.65 31.73
C GLY A 17 31.69 12.23 31.82
N LEU A 18 30.91 12.93 32.64
CA LEU A 18 29.44 12.87 32.58
C LEU A 18 28.99 13.59 31.31
N VAL A 19 28.69 12.83 30.25
CA VAL A 19 27.91 13.34 29.12
C VAL A 19 26.47 12.89 29.32
N SER A 20 25.65 13.93 29.45
CA SER A 20 24.20 13.92 29.60
C SER A 20 23.49 13.18 28.47
N CYS A 21 22.33 12.63 28.82
CA CYS A 21 21.36 11.95 27.97
C CYS A 21 21.15 12.62 26.60
N GLN A 22 21.07 11.80 25.55
CA GLN A 22 20.01 11.90 24.55
C GLN A 22 19.86 10.55 23.81
N PRO A 23 18.67 9.92 23.82
CA PRO A 23 18.38 8.83 22.89
C PRO A 23 18.43 9.39 21.46
N ALA A 24 19.01 8.59 20.56
CA ALA A 24 19.05 8.88 19.13
C ALA A 24 17.62 9.22 18.64
N PRO A 25 17.45 10.29 17.84
CA PRO A 25 16.16 10.54 17.23
C PRO A 25 15.83 9.39 16.27
N THR A 26 14.80 8.64 16.64
CA THR A 26 13.92 7.93 15.71
C THR A 26 13.44 8.90 14.63
N THR A 27 13.13 8.35 13.46
CA THR A 27 12.40 9.00 12.35
C THR A 27 13.29 9.62 11.28
N GLY A 28 13.95 8.75 10.51
CA GLY A 28 14.11 8.97 9.08
C GLY A 28 12.90 8.37 8.37
N GLN A 29 11.72 8.97 8.52
CA GLN A 29 10.76 8.89 7.43
C GLN A 29 11.44 9.63 6.28
N GLU A 30 11.78 8.90 5.22
CA GLU A 30 11.94 9.49 3.90
C GLU A 30 10.66 10.32 3.69
N GLN A 31 10.77 11.63 3.88
CA GLN A 31 9.75 12.57 3.42
C GLN A 31 9.68 12.34 1.92
N LEU A 32 8.66 11.61 1.48
CA LEU A 32 8.23 11.63 0.10
C LEU A 32 7.90 13.09 -0.20
N ASP A 33 8.82 13.76 -0.89
CA ASP A 33 8.60 15.07 -1.49
C ASP A 33 7.26 15.05 -2.23
N GLU A 34 6.23 15.68 -1.64
CA GLU A 34 4.88 15.79 -2.23
C GLU A 34 4.89 16.56 -3.57
N ASP A 35 6.02 17.16 -3.95
CA ASP A 35 6.19 17.98 -5.16
C ASP A 35 6.84 17.23 -6.35
N LYS A 36 7.23 15.95 -6.18
CA LYS A 36 7.75 15.18 -7.32
C LYS A 36 6.58 14.62 -8.14
N PRO A 37 6.50 14.89 -9.47
CA PRO A 37 5.42 14.34 -10.28
C PRO A 37 5.45 12.81 -10.21
N GLU A 38 4.34 12.22 -9.78
CA GLU A 38 4.21 10.76 -9.72
C GLU A 38 4.43 10.15 -11.12
N PRO A 39 5.09 8.98 -11.22
CA PRO A 39 5.27 8.33 -12.50
C PRO A 39 3.91 8.00 -13.12
N LYS A 40 3.78 8.20 -14.43
CA LYS A 40 2.55 7.85 -15.15
C LYS A 40 2.29 6.35 -15.13
N LEU A 41 1.01 5.95 -15.19
CA LEU A 41 0.57 4.55 -15.15
C LEU A 41 1.39 3.60 -16.04
N ALA A 42 1.76 4.05 -17.24
CA ALA A 42 2.56 3.27 -18.19
C ALA A 42 3.88 2.73 -17.61
N ALA A 43 4.49 3.42 -16.64
CA ALA A 43 5.73 2.98 -15.98
C ALA A 43 5.57 1.76 -15.05
N PHE A 44 4.33 1.40 -14.73
CA PHE A 44 3.99 0.33 -13.80
C PHE A 44 3.32 -0.89 -14.44
N LEU A 45 2.99 -0.81 -15.74
CA LEU A 45 2.33 -1.91 -16.44
C LEU A 45 3.15 -3.18 -16.41
N ASP A 46 2.45 -4.30 -16.15
CA ASP A 46 2.98 -5.65 -16.08
C ASP A 46 4.07 -5.86 -15.01
N ARG A 47 4.22 -4.91 -14.08
CA ARG A 47 5.12 -5.00 -12.93
C ARG A 47 4.37 -5.46 -11.68
N GLN A 48 5.09 -6.16 -10.81
CA GLN A 48 4.69 -6.37 -9.43
C GLN A 48 5.38 -5.29 -8.57
N LEU A 49 4.59 -4.60 -7.76
CA LEU A 49 5.01 -3.61 -6.78
C LEU A 49 4.75 -4.15 -5.37
N GLY A 50 5.53 -3.71 -4.40
CA GLY A 50 5.49 -4.23 -3.03
C GLY A 50 6.13 -5.62 -2.88
N ASN A 51 6.17 -6.12 -1.66
CA ASN A 51 6.81 -7.38 -1.33
C ASN A 51 5.96 -8.56 -1.79
N LYS A 52 6.62 -9.62 -2.28
CA LYS A 52 5.93 -10.83 -2.79
C LYS A 52 5.13 -11.55 -1.69
N GLU A 53 5.53 -11.36 -0.45
CA GLU A 53 4.96 -11.98 0.74
C GLU A 53 3.94 -11.07 1.45
N ALA A 54 3.68 -9.87 0.90
CA ALA A 54 2.72 -8.95 1.47
C ALA A 54 1.32 -9.61 1.53
N PRO A 55 0.59 -9.47 2.66
CA PRO A 55 -0.63 -10.22 2.91
C PRO A 55 -1.83 -9.72 2.10
N VAL A 56 -1.83 -8.46 1.65
CA VAL A 56 -2.87 -7.93 0.76
C VAL A 56 -2.39 -7.97 -0.69
N ARG A 57 -3.08 -8.77 -1.51
CA ARG A 57 -2.79 -8.92 -2.94
C ARG A 57 -3.80 -8.15 -3.77
N VAL A 58 -3.31 -7.29 -4.64
CA VAL A 58 -4.12 -6.45 -5.52
C VAL A 58 -3.73 -6.73 -6.97
N VAL A 59 -4.73 -7.00 -7.80
CA VAL A 59 -4.57 -7.06 -9.26
C VAL A 59 -5.57 -6.08 -9.86
N THR A 60 -5.08 -5.15 -10.67
CA THR A 60 -5.94 -4.21 -11.40
C THR A 60 -5.86 -4.43 -12.90
N PHE A 61 -6.98 -4.21 -13.57
CA PHE A 61 -7.15 -4.33 -15.01
C PHE A 61 -7.67 -2.99 -15.52
N LEU A 62 -6.80 -2.20 -16.18
CA LEU A 62 -7.14 -0.84 -16.61
C LEU A 62 -7.10 -0.67 -18.13
N PRO A 63 -7.97 0.19 -18.70
CA PRO A 63 -7.93 0.57 -20.10
C PRO A 63 -6.90 1.69 -20.29
N VAL A 64 -5.62 1.32 -20.35
CA VAL A 64 -4.45 2.24 -20.39
C VAL A 64 -4.37 3.12 -21.66
N THR A 65 -5.38 3.09 -22.53
CA THR A 65 -5.43 3.89 -23.75
C THR A 65 -6.18 5.22 -23.58
N ASN A 66 -7.00 5.38 -22.53
CA ASN A 66 -7.97 6.47 -22.47
C ASN A 66 -7.84 7.38 -21.23
N ALA A 67 -6.83 7.16 -20.37
CA ALA A 67 -6.50 7.96 -19.18
C ALA A 67 -7.57 8.11 -18.07
N CYS A 68 -8.86 7.85 -18.35
CA CYS A 68 -9.96 8.18 -17.44
C CYS A 68 -9.87 7.50 -16.07
N GLN A 69 -9.20 6.35 -15.96
CA GLN A 69 -9.04 5.61 -14.71
C GLN A 69 -7.57 5.36 -14.36
N ASP A 70 -6.63 6.06 -15.02
CA ASP A 70 -5.20 5.85 -14.78
C ASP A 70 -4.80 6.25 -13.36
N VAL A 71 -5.48 7.26 -12.81
CA VAL A 71 -5.33 7.72 -11.42
C VAL A 71 -5.55 6.60 -10.39
N ILE A 72 -6.38 5.59 -10.70
CA ILE A 72 -6.57 4.44 -9.81
C ILE A 72 -5.31 3.57 -9.81
N GLY A 73 -4.73 3.30 -10.98
CA GLY A 73 -3.50 2.53 -11.07
C GLY A 73 -2.30 3.26 -10.47
N GLU A 74 -2.20 4.57 -10.66
CA GLU A 74 -1.18 5.43 -10.04
C GLU A 74 -1.31 5.40 -8.50
N TYR A 75 -2.54 5.56 -7.98
CA TYR A 75 -2.82 5.43 -6.55
C TYR A 75 -2.42 4.06 -5.99
N LEU A 76 -2.74 2.97 -6.68
CA LEU A 76 -2.34 1.62 -6.27
C LEU A 76 -0.82 1.44 -6.28
N ALA A 77 -0.13 2.00 -7.28
CA ALA A 77 1.32 1.96 -7.35
C ALA A 77 1.97 2.72 -6.20
N ARG A 78 1.40 3.87 -5.81
CA ARG A 78 1.82 4.63 -4.63
C ARG A 78 1.66 3.81 -3.36
N VAL A 79 0.48 3.23 -3.12
CA VAL A 79 0.20 2.39 -1.93
C VAL A 79 1.21 1.25 -1.78
N ALA A 80 1.51 0.51 -2.85
CA ALA A 80 2.47 -0.59 -2.78
C ALA A 80 3.94 -0.15 -2.61
N ARG A 81 4.27 1.10 -2.94
CA ARG A 81 5.61 1.67 -2.70
C ARG A 81 5.76 2.20 -1.28
N GLU A 82 4.72 2.83 -0.74
CA GLU A 82 4.72 3.36 0.63
C GLU A 82 4.59 2.24 1.67
N PHE A 83 3.82 1.20 1.36
CA PHE A 83 3.53 0.09 2.29
C PHE A 83 3.83 -1.27 1.67
N PRO A 84 5.09 -1.53 1.27
CA PRO A 84 5.46 -2.73 0.52
C PRO A 84 5.27 -4.02 1.30
N ASP A 85 5.34 -3.97 2.64
CA ASP A 85 5.13 -5.15 3.51
C ASP A 85 3.66 -5.54 3.66
N VAL A 86 2.73 -4.64 3.31
CA VAL A 86 1.28 -4.84 3.50
C VAL A 86 0.59 -5.11 2.17
N TYR A 87 0.99 -4.38 1.11
CA TYR A 87 0.34 -4.45 -0.20
C TYR A 87 1.29 -4.90 -1.30
N GLN A 88 0.91 -5.98 -1.98
CA GLN A 88 1.43 -6.39 -3.27
C GLN A 88 0.46 -5.95 -4.37
N VAL A 89 0.92 -5.17 -5.34
CA VAL A 89 0.09 -4.66 -6.45
C VAL A 89 0.62 -5.14 -7.79
N ARG A 90 -0.28 -5.63 -8.65
CA ARG A 90 -0.02 -5.88 -10.07
C ARG A 90 -0.96 -5.04 -10.92
N ILE A 91 -0.40 -4.30 -11.87
CA ILE A 91 -1.16 -3.44 -12.78
C ILE A 91 -1.10 -4.05 -14.17
N LEU A 92 -2.23 -4.54 -14.67
CA LEU A 92 -2.32 -5.17 -15.98
C LEU A 92 -3.16 -4.31 -16.93
N ALA A 93 -2.70 -4.18 -18.17
CA ALA A 93 -3.53 -3.61 -19.22
C ALA A 93 -4.63 -4.61 -19.59
N MET A 94 -5.90 -4.20 -19.62
CA MET A 94 -7.04 -5.10 -19.91
C MET A 94 -6.90 -5.90 -21.22
N LYS A 95 -6.16 -5.36 -22.19
CA LYS A 95 -5.98 -6.00 -23.50
C LYS A 95 -4.84 -7.03 -23.51
N SER A 96 -4.04 -7.13 -22.45
CA SER A 96 -2.94 -8.10 -22.36
C SER A 96 -3.47 -9.54 -22.28
N PRO A 97 -2.71 -10.54 -22.77
CA PRO A 97 -3.13 -11.94 -22.70
C PRO A 97 -3.42 -12.40 -21.26
N GLU A 98 -2.55 -12.05 -20.32
CA GLU A 98 -2.70 -12.42 -18.90
C GLU A 98 -3.92 -11.76 -18.27
N ALA A 99 -4.16 -10.47 -18.51
CA ALA A 99 -5.35 -9.79 -18.02
C ALA A 99 -6.63 -10.49 -18.50
N LYS A 100 -6.71 -10.83 -19.79
CA LYS A 100 -7.88 -11.52 -20.36
C LYS A 100 -8.13 -12.87 -19.74
N GLU A 101 -7.08 -13.62 -19.43
CA GLU A 101 -7.19 -14.93 -18.77
C GLU A 101 -7.77 -14.80 -17.36
N ILE A 102 -7.16 -13.93 -16.54
CA ILE A 102 -7.60 -13.72 -15.16
C ILE A 102 -9.02 -13.13 -15.12
N MET A 103 -9.31 -12.13 -15.98
CA MET A 103 -10.64 -11.53 -16.07
C MET A 103 -11.70 -12.58 -16.43
N ARG A 104 -11.43 -13.44 -17.42
CA ARG A 104 -12.35 -14.53 -17.81
C ARG A 104 -12.58 -15.51 -16.68
N ALA A 105 -11.51 -15.94 -15.99
CA ALA A 105 -11.58 -16.89 -14.88
C ALA A 105 -12.42 -16.37 -13.70
N ASN A 106 -12.48 -15.04 -13.53
CA ASN A 106 -13.20 -14.38 -12.43
C ASN A 106 -14.51 -13.71 -12.87
N GLY A 107 -14.96 -13.92 -14.12
CA GLY A 107 -16.20 -13.32 -14.64
C GLY A 107 -16.18 -11.80 -14.76
N ILE A 108 -15.00 -11.18 -14.80
CA ILE A 108 -14.80 -9.73 -14.92
C ILE A 108 -14.97 -9.32 -16.39
N ARG A 109 -15.84 -8.34 -16.65
CA ARG A 109 -16.19 -7.88 -18.00
C ARG A 109 -15.69 -6.48 -18.33
N CYS A 110 -15.26 -5.71 -17.34
CA CYS A 110 -14.78 -4.34 -17.52
C CYS A 110 -13.50 -4.08 -16.70
N ALA A 111 -13.04 -2.83 -16.69
CA ALA A 111 -11.95 -2.39 -15.82
C ALA A 111 -12.28 -2.78 -14.37
N ALA A 112 -11.30 -3.26 -13.61
CA ALA A 112 -11.57 -3.76 -12.26
C ALA A 112 -10.34 -3.64 -11.35
N VAL A 113 -10.62 -3.62 -10.05
CA VAL A 113 -9.63 -3.81 -8.99
C VAL A 113 -10.06 -5.02 -8.18
N MET A 114 -9.18 -6.02 -8.14
CA MET A 114 -9.38 -7.23 -7.37
C MET A 114 -8.45 -7.20 -6.16
N VAL A 115 -9.01 -7.28 -4.95
CA VAL A 115 -8.26 -7.35 -3.69
C VAL A 115 -8.50 -8.72 -3.07
N ASN A 116 -7.42 -9.47 -2.81
CA ASN A 116 -7.45 -10.84 -2.29
C ASN A 116 -8.41 -11.76 -3.06
N GLY A 117 -8.42 -11.64 -4.39
CA GLY A 117 -9.27 -12.45 -5.28
C GLY A 117 -10.74 -12.00 -5.34
N LYS A 118 -11.12 -10.89 -4.69
CA LYS A 118 -12.49 -10.37 -4.65
C LYS A 118 -12.60 -9.03 -5.36
N THR A 119 -13.71 -8.80 -6.06
CA THR A 119 -14.07 -7.49 -6.64
C THR A 119 -15.29 -6.88 -5.95
N THR A 120 -15.97 -7.64 -5.07
CA THR A 120 -17.17 -7.19 -4.36
C THR A 120 -16.83 -7.05 -2.88
N PHE A 121 -17.22 -5.92 -2.30
CA PHE A 121 -16.92 -5.56 -0.92
C PHE A 121 -18.18 -5.06 -0.23
N ASP A 122 -18.33 -5.45 1.03
CA ASP A 122 -19.35 -4.94 1.93
C ASP A 122 -18.63 -4.27 3.09
N THR A 123 -18.87 -2.98 3.23
CA THR A 123 -18.27 -2.15 4.27
C THR A 123 -19.24 -1.82 5.40
N GLY A 124 -20.48 -2.29 5.33
CA GLY A 124 -21.56 -1.83 6.22
C GLY A 124 -21.89 -0.34 6.06
N GLY A 125 -22.97 0.12 6.70
CA GLY A 125 -23.41 1.52 6.69
C GLY A 125 -24.22 1.94 5.46
N GLU A 126 -24.49 3.25 5.31
CA GLU A 126 -25.32 3.82 4.22
C GLU A 126 -24.77 3.55 2.80
N ASP A 127 -23.47 3.28 2.69
CA ASP A 127 -22.81 2.98 1.42
C ASP A 127 -22.97 1.52 0.97
N GLY A 128 -23.36 0.62 1.88
CA GLY A 128 -23.66 -0.78 1.57
C GLY A 128 -22.56 -1.53 0.80
N LYS A 129 -22.99 -2.43 -0.09
CA LYS A 129 -22.14 -3.31 -0.90
C LYS A 129 -21.83 -2.68 -2.26
N PHE A 130 -20.55 -2.68 -2.65
CA PHE A 130 -20.08 -2.13 -3.91
C PHE A 130 -19.21 -3.12 -4.69
N ILE A 131 -19.13 -2.91 -6.00
CA ILE A 131 -18.25 -3.67 -6.90
C ILE A 131 -17.16 -2.74 -7.45
N LEU A 132 -15.91 -3.19 -7.38
CA LEU A 132 -14.77 -2.60 -8.06
C LEU A 132 -14.64 -3.15 -9.50
N GLU A 133 -15.68 -2.93 -10.31
CA GLU A 133 -15.72 -3.28 -11.73
C GLU A 133 -16.53 -2.23 -12.51
N GLY A 134 -15.99 -1.75 -13.62
CA GLY A 134 -16.56 -0.69 -14.46
C GLY A 134 -15.88 0.64 -14.19
N VAL A 135 -16.68 1.71 -14.05
CA VAL A 135 -16.18 2.98 -13.54
C VAL A 135 -16.12 2.88 -12.01
N MET A 136 -14.93 3.02 -11.46
CA MET A 136 -14.69 2.86 -10.03
C MET A 136 -14.45 4.21 -9.36
N ASP A 137 -15.02 4.40 -8.18
CA ASP A 137 -14.71 5.55 -7.33
C ASP A 137 -13.40 5.28 -6.58
N PRO A 138 -12.37 6.13 -6.70
CA PRO A 138 -11.11 5.96 -5.96
C PRO A 138 -11.31 5.84 -4.44
N ARG A 139 -12.37 6.44 -3.89
CA ARG A 139 -12.74 6.31 -2.47
C ARG A 139 -13.15 4.88 -2.13
N ASP A 140 -13.90 4.22 -2.99
CA ASP A 140 -14.31 2.82 -2.78
C ASP A 140 -13.13 1.86 -2.93
N VAL A 141 -12.20 2.16 -3.84
CA VAL A 141 -10.91 1.45 -3.93
C VAL A 141 -10.12 1.60 -2.62
N ALA A 142 -9.95 2.82 -2.11
CA ALA A 142 -9.25 3.07 -0.86
C ALA A 142 -9.91 2.37 0.33
N ARG A 143 -11.25 2.38 0.41
CA ARG A 143 -12.01 1.67 1.46
C ARG A 143 -11.78 0.17 1.41
N ALA A 144 -11.79 -0.45 0.22
CA ALA A 144 -11.51 -1.87 0.06
C ALA A 144 -10.07 -2.22 0.49
N LEU A 145 -9.08 -1.41 0.11
CA LEU A 145 -7.69 -1.60 0.53
C LEU A 145 -7.50 -1.44 2.03
N ALA A 146 -8.14 -0.44 2.64
CA ALA A 146 -8.06 -0.20 4.08
C ALA A 146 -8.73 -1.33 4.88
N ALA A 147 -9.88 -1.83 4.40
CA ALA A 147 -10.53 -2.99 5.00
C ALA A 147 -9.65 -4.24 4.93
N ALA A 148 -9.08 -4.55 3.74
CA ALA A 148 -8.18 -5.67 3.57
C ALA A 148 -6.89 -5.53 4.39
N GLY A 149 -6.34 -4.32 4.48
CA GLY A 149 -5.17 -4.01 5.31
C GLY A 149 -5.44 -4.26 6.79
N ARG A 150 -6.57 -3.79 7.32
CA ARG A 150 -6.99 -4.05 8.70
C ARG A 150 -7.25 -5.53 8.97
N GLU A 151 -7.91 -6.23 8.05
CA GLU A 151 -8.15 -7.68 8.16
C GLU A 151 -6.84 -8.47 8.22
N ALA A 152 -5.84 -8.08 7.42
CA ALA A 152 -4.57 -8.79 7.30
C ALA A 152 -3.54 -8.41 8.38
N ALA A 153 -3.44 -7.13 8.74
CA ALA A 153 -2.37 -6.59 9.58
C ALA A 153 -2.84 -6.11 10.96
N GLY A 154 -4.16 -6.08 11.21
CA GLY A 154 -4.73 -5.61 12.49
C GLY A 154 -4.26 -4.20 12.83
N ASP A 155 -3.74 -4.03 14.05
CA ASP A 155 -3.21 -2.76 14.56
C ASP A 155 -1.98 -2.24 13.78
N LYS A 156 -1.37 -3.07 12.93
CA LYS A 156 -0.25 -2.68 12.05
C LYS A 156 -0.71 -2.22 10.67
N ALA A 157 -2.02 -2.16 10.42
CA ALA A 157 -2.53 -1.67 9.15
C ALA A 157 -2.17 -0.18 8.99
N PRO A 158 -1.57 0.22 7.86
CA PRO A 158 -1.16 1.60 7.65
C PRO A 158 -2.37 2.48 7.32
N ASP A 159 -2.24 3.77 7.65
CA ASP A 159 -3.13 4.79 7.12
C ASP A 159 -2.79 5.04 5.65
N LEU A 160 -3.74 4.74 4.77
CA LEU A 160 -3.53 4.89 3.33
C LEU A 160 -3.48 6.37 2.91
N PRO A 161 -2.70 6.72 1.86
CA PRO A 161 -2.74 8.06 1.29
C PRO A 161 -4.15 8.42 0.84
N LYS A 162 -4.42 9.72 0.78
CA LYS A 162 -5.73 10.22 0.33
C LYS A 162 -6.00 9.75 -1.10
N PRO A 163 -7.18 9.16 -1.40
CA PRO A 163 -7.50 8.74 -2.75
C PRO A 163 -7.57 9.96 -3.70
N PRO A 164 -7.19 9.80 -4.97
CA PRO A 164 -7.25 10.87 -5.96
C PRO A 164 -8.70 11.29 -6.24
N ILE A 165 -8.86 12.53 -6.66
CA ILE A 165 -10.15 13.04 -7.13
C ILE A 165 -10.30 12.67 -8.61
N MET A 166 -11.38 11.97 -8.94
CA MET A 166 -11.76 11.72 -10.33
C MET A 166 -12.95 12.64 -10.69
N PRO A 167 -12.79 13.59 -11.63
CA PRO A 167 -13.85 14.52 -12.00
C PRO A 167 -15.12 13.78 -12.42
N ASN A 168 -16.29 14.33 -12.05
CA ASN A 168 -17.62 13.83 -12.40
C ASN A 168 -17.97 12.42 -11.85
N ILE A 169 -17.15 11.80 -10.99
CA ILE A 169 -17.45 10.46 -10.46
C ILE A 169 -18.77 10.39 -9.69
N GLU A 170 -19.17 11.48 -9.04
CA GLU A 170 -20.43 11.58 -8.29
C GLU A 170 -21.66 11.55 -9.19
N SER A 171 -21.51 11.92 -10.47
CA SER A 171 -22.58 11.86 -11.47
C SER A 171 -22.74 10.48 -12.10
N ILE A 172 -21.83 9.54 -11.82
CA ILE A 172 -21.83 8.20 -12.42
C ILE A 172 -22.52 7.23 -11.45
N PRO A 173 -23.56 6.49 -11.89
CA PRO A 173 -24.24 5.52 -11.04
C PRO A 173 -23.27 4.48 -10.50
N LYS A 174 -23.15 4.39 -9.17
CA LYS A 174 -22.33 3.37 -8.52
C LYS A 174 -22.94 1.99 -8.78
N LYS A 175 -22.12 1.04 -9.21
CA LYS A 175 -22.53 -0.37 -9.35
C LYS A 175 -22.62 -1.00 -7.95
N ARG A 176 -23.81 -0.92 -7.36
CA ARG A 176 -24.15 -1.56 -6.08
C ARG A 176 -24.72 -2.94 -6.31
N VAL A 177 -24.42 -3.88 -5.41
CA VAL A 177 -25.07 -5.19 -5.39
C VAL A 177 -26.20 -5.13 -4.36
N PRO A 178 -27.37 -5.72 -4.62
CA PRO A 178 -28.35 -5.95 -3.56
C PRO A 178 -27.79 -6.81 -2.43
#